data_AF-A0A8X8RI87-F1
#
_entry.id   AF-A0A8X8RI87-F1
#
_cell.length_a   1.000
_cell.length_b   1.000
_cell.length_c   1.000
_cell.angle_alpha   90.00
_cell.angle_beta   90.00
_cell.angle_gamma   90.00
#
_symmetry.space_group_name_H-M   'P 1'
#
loop_
_entity.id
_entity.type
_entity.pdbx_description
1 polymer ?
#
loop_
_entity_poly.entity_id
_entity_poly.type
_entity_poly.pdbx_seq_one_letter_code
_entity_poly.pdbx_strand_id
1 'polypeptide(L)'
;MTLRKIQELHCFMKTGDYYRYIAEITTDEERTQAAENARLAYAKSEEICEAELPVTHPIRLGLALNYSVYFYEILNSPEKACDTAKTAFDNAIKELDRLPEENYKDSTLIMQLLRDNLTLWKSEKQTNENDDEEQQEVEDIEFSQACKLYFCGKVPAQLYFCGKVPALLYFCGKVPLQLYFCGKVPAQLYFYGKVPTQLYFCAKVPALLYFCAKVPALLYFCAKVPALLYFCGKVPAQLYFCGKIDSEHMQGDYYRYLAEFAVGNERQETAECSLTSYKNAVDNAADLPATHPIKLGLALNFSVFYYEILNSADRACTVAKTAFDEAIQELDSLNEESYKDSTLIMQLLRDNLTLWTADMSVKDGDEQVGQRPEDIDCEQEES
;
A
#
# COMPACT_ATOMS: atom_id res chain seq x y z
N MET A 1 -2.09 25.70 -15.05
CA MET A 1 -1.42 25.11 -13.87
C MET A 1 0.09 24.99 -14.13
N THR A 2 0.92 25.35 -13.15
CA THR A 2 2.39 25.14 -13.23
C THR A 2 2.73 23.68 -12.91
N LEU A 3 3.84 23.16 -13.44
CA LEU A 3 4.31 21.79 -13.16
C LEU A 3 4.42 21.52 -11.66
N ARG A 4 4.91 22.49 -10.90
CA ARG A 4 5.02 22.43 -9.43
C ARG A 4 3.67 22.20 -8.74
N LYS A 5 2.62 22.91 -9.15
CA LYS A 5 1.28 22.72 -8.56
C LYS A 5 0.69 21.35 -8.90
N ILE A 6 0.96 20.81 -10.10
CA ILE A 6 0.50 19.47 -10.48
C ILE A 6 1.18 18.41 -9.60
N GLN A 7 2.50 18.54 -9.38
CA GLN A 7 3.25 17.65 -8.51
C GLN A 7 2.78 17.74 -7.04
N GLU A 8 2.54 18.96 -6.55
CA GLU A 8 2.00 19.21 -5.21
C GLU A 8 0.60 18.59 -5.03
N LEU A 9 -0.29 18.75 -6.01
CA LEU A 9 -1.59 18.09 -6.01
C LEU A 9 -1.48 16.57 -5.98
N HIS A 10 -0.63 15.98 -6.82
CA HIS A 10 -0.40 14.54 -6.80
C HIS A 10 0.16 14.05 -5.46
N CYS A 11 1.03 14.85 -4.82
CA CYS A 11 1.56 14.57 -3.49
C CYS A 11 0.44 14.51 -2.44
N PHE A 12 -0.41 15.55 -2.37
CA PHE A 12 -1.51 15.59 -1.40
C PHE A 12 -2.57 14.50 -1.64
N MET A 13 -2.84 14.13 -2.88
CA MET A 13 -3.74 13.01 -3.18
C MET A 13 -3.18 11.68 -2.66
N LYS A 14 -1.91 11.39 -2.98
CA LYS A 14 -1.22 10.19 -2.49
C LYS A 14 -1.13 10.15 -0.97
N THR A 15 -0.95 11.31 -0.33
CA THR A 15 -1.02 11.45 1.13
C THR A 15 -2.35 10.97 1.68
N GLY A 16 -3.45 11.46 1.10
CA GLY A 16 -4.79 11.17 1.56
C GLY A 16 -5.05 9.67 1.49
N ASP A 17 -4.67 9.05 0.37
CA ASP A 17 -4.79 7.61 0.17
C ASP A 17 -3.93 6.82 1.16
N TYR A 18 -2.67 7.24 1.38
CA TYR A 18 -1.77 6.62 2.35
C TYR A 18 -2.39 6.60 3.75
N TYR A 19 -2.78 7.77 4.28
CA TYR A 19 -3.35 7.83 5.63
C TYR A 19 -4.73 7.18 5.71
N ARG A 20 -5.50 7.14 4.61
CA ARG A 20 -6.74 6.35 4.53
C ARG A 20 -6.45 4.87 4.75
N TYR A 21 -5.43 4.32 4.09
CA TYR A 21 -5.01 2.93 4.30
C TYR A 21 -4.49 2.69 5.72
N ILE A 22 -3.71 3.62 6.29
CA ILE A 22 -3.29 3.53 7.69
C ILE A 22 -4.51 3.50 8.63
N ALA A 23 -5.51 4.35 8.40
CA ALA A 23 -6.74 4.37 9.21
C ALA A 23 -7.58 3.09 9.08
N GLU A 24 -7.46 2.36 7.97
CA GLU A 24 -8.14 1.07 7.77
C GLU A 24 -7.54 -0.05 8.63
N ILE A 25 -6.21 -0.03 8.79
CA ILE A 25 -5.43 -1.07 9.47
C ILE A 25 -5.13 -0.77 10.93
N THR A 26 -5.20 0.48 11.37
CA THR A 26 -4.96 0.89 12.77
C THR A 26 -6.25 0.89 13.59
N THR A 27 -6.14 0.96 14.92
CA THR A 27 -7.27 1.07 15.85
C THR A 27 -7.07 2.25 16.79
N ASP A 28 -8.12 2.64 17.51
CA ASP A 28 -8.06 3.61 18.61
C ASP A 28 -7.48 4.98 18.20
N GLU A 29 -6.48 5.47 18.93
CA GLU A 29 -5.88 6.80 18.76
C GLU A 29 -5.13 6.93 17.43
N GLU A 30 -4.36 5.90 17.04
CA GLU A 30 -3.63 5.87 15.76
C GLU A 30 -4.59 5.94 14.57
N ARG A 31 -5.73 5.23 14.64
CA ARG A 31 -6.78 5.32 13.61
C ARG A 31 -7.35 6.72 13.50
N THR A 32 -7.59 7.37 14.64
CA THR A 32 -8.14 8.72 14.67
C THR A 32 -7.18 9.73 14.05
N GLN A 33 -5.90 9.63 14.41
CA GLN A 33 -4.85 10.49 13.86
C GLN A 33 -4.66 10.26 12.35
N ALA A 34 -4.64 9.01 11.91
CA ALA A 34 -4.53 8.69 10.49
C ALA A 34 -5.76 9.19 9.71
N ALA A 35 -6.97 9.02 10.24
CA ALA A 35 -8.18 9.54 9.61
C ALA A 35 -8.16 11.06 9.47
N GLU A 36 -7.65 11.79 10.48
CA GLU A 36 -7.53 13.25 10.41
C GLU A 36 -6.44 13.70 9.42
N ASN A 37 -5.29 13.02 9.39
CA ASN A 37 -4.23 13.31 8.43
C ASN A 37 -4.71 13.08 6.98
N ALA A 38 -5.47 12.02 6.73
CA ALA A 38 -6.11 11.77 5.43
C ALA A 38 -7.07 12.92 5.06
N ARG A 39 -7.89 13.37 6.03
CA ARG A 39 -8.84 14.48 5.83
C ARG A 39 -8.12 15.77 5.42
N LEU A 40 -7.05 16.13 6.13
CA LEU A 40 -6.28 17.34 5.87
C LEU A 40 -5.66 17.32 4.47
N ALA A 41 -5.15 16.18 4.05
CA ALA A 41 -4.53 16.06 2.73
C ALA A 41 -5.52 16.08 1.57
N TYR A 42 -6.67 15.40 1.71
CA TYR A 42 -7.74 15.50 0.73
C TYR A 42 -8.29 16.93 0.65
N ALA A 43 -8.43 17.63 1.78
CA ALA A 43 -8.87 19.03 1.80
C ALA A 43 -7.88 19.97 1.08
N LYS A 44 -6.57 19.81 1.29
CA LYS A 44 -5.55 20.57 0.53
C LYS A 44 -5.61 20.26 -0.97
N SER A 45 -5.80 18.99 -1.33
CA SER A 45 -5.95 18.58 -2.74
C SER A 45 -7.19 19.20 -3.39
N GLU A 46 -8.29 19.28 -2.63
CA GLU A 46 -9.57 19.85 -3.07
C GLU A 46 -9.41 21.34 -3.37
N GLU A 47 -8.78 22.10 -2.48
CA GLU A 47 -8.49 23.52 -2.68
C GLU A 47 -7.72 23.78 -3.99
N ILE A 48 -6.67 22.98 -4.25
CA ILE A 48 -5.87 23.11 -5.48
C ILE A 48 -6.69 22.71 -6.71
N CYS A 49 -7.46 21.61 -6.63
CA CYS A 49 -8.31 21.14 -7.73
C CYS A 49 -9.40 22.16 -8.10
N GLU A 50 -10.03 22.78 -7.11
CA GLU A 50 -11.09 23.77 -7.33
C GLU A 50 -10.58 25.02 -8.02
N ALA A 51 -9.36 25.45 -7.68
CA ALA A 51 -8.75 26.65 -8.26
C ALA A 51 -8.18 26.43 -9.67
N GLU A 52 -7.63 25.24 -9.96
CA GLU A 52 -6.78 25.03 -11.14
C GLU A 52 -7.36 24.08 -12.19
N LEU A 53 -8.28 23.18 -11.83
CA LEU A 53 -8.72 22.09 -12.70
C LEU A 53 -10.23 22.12 -12.98
N PRO A 54 -10.66 21.90 -14.24
CA PRO A 54 -12.08 21.77 -14.56
C PRO A 54 -12.70 20.55 -13.88
N VAL A 55 -14.02 20.58 -13.64
CA VAL A 55 -14.76 19.50 -12.96
C VAL A 55 -14.70 18.16 -13.69
N THR A 56 -14.38 18.19 -14.99
CA THR A 56 -14.21 17.00 -15.83
C THR A 56 -12.78 16.48 -15.87
N HIS A 57 -11.81 17.13 -15.21
CA HIS A 57 -10.41 16.72 -15.25
C HIS A 57 -10.21 15.37 -14.51
N PRO A 58 -9.46 14.40 -15.07
CA PRO A 58 -9.26 13.09 -14.45
C PRO A 58 -8.73 13.16 -13.00
N ILE A 59 -7.76 14.03 -12.74
CA ILE A 59 -7.18 14.21 -11.39
C ILE A 59 -8.25 14.67 -10.38
N ARG A 60 -9.08 15.67 -10.75
CA ARG A 60 -10.13 16.21 -9.87
C ARG A 60 -11.23 15.18 -9.61
N LEU A 61 -11.60 14.41 -10.64
CA LEU A 61 -12.52 13.29 -10.51
C LEU A 61 -11.95 12.17 -9.63
N GLY A 62 -10.65 11.86 -9.79
CA GLY A 62 -9.95 10.87 -8.99
C GLY A 62 -9.88 11.25 -7.51
N LEU A 63 -9.63 12.54 -7.21
CA LEU A 63 -9.73 13.06 -5.86
C LEU A 63 -11.13 12.86 -5.28
N ALA A 64 -12.18 13.25 -6.01
CA ALA A 64 -13.56 13.08 -5.54
C ALA A 64 -13.92 11.61 -5.29
N LEU A 65 -13.45 10.70 -6.15
CA LEU A 65 -13.57 9.26 -5.95
C LEU A 65 -12.92 8.83 -4.64
N ASN A 66 -11.63 9.13 -4.45
CA ASN A 66 -10.90 8.69 -3.26
C ASN A 66 -11.44 9.32 -1.97
N TYR A 67 -11.86 10.58 -2.02
CA TYR A 67 -12.40 11.28 -0.87
C TYR A 67 -13.80 10.77 -0.49
N SER A 68 -14.63 10.41 -1.47
CA SER A 68 -15.92 9.76 -1.22
C SER A 68 -15.76 8.42 -0.52
N VAL A 69 -14.77 7.60 -0.93
CA VAL A 69 -14.44 6.33 -0.28
C VAL A 69 -13.96 6.56 1.14
N TYR A 70 -13.13 7.57 1.39
CA TYR A 70 -12.73 7.96 2.74
C TYR A 70 -13.93 8.28 3.64
N PHE A 71 -14.91 9.06 3.15
CA PHE A 71 -16.12 9.35 3.93
C PHE A 71 -16.93 8.08 4.22
N TYR A 72 -16.99 7.16 3.26
CA TYR A 72 -17.74 5.92 3.40
C TYR A 72 -17.08 4.95 4.39
N GLU A 73 -15.82 4.61 4.15
CA GLU A 73 -15.13 3.50 4.81
C GLU A 73 -14.43 3.91 6.11
N ILE A 74 -13.93 5.14 6.19
CA ILE A 74 -13.15 5.61 7.35
C ILE A 74 -14.05 6.39 8.32
N LEU A 75 -14.82 7.34 7.81
CA LEU A 75 -15.69 8.15 8.67
C LEU A 75 -17.08 7.54 8.90
N ASN A 76 -17.41 6.42 8.27
CA ASN A 76 -18.73 5.78 8.35
C ASN A 76 -19.87 6.79 8.10
N SER A 77 -19.67 7.72 7.15
CA SER A 77 -20.62 8.77 6.79
C SER A 77 -21.12 8.54 5.35
N PRO A 78 -22.03 7.56 5.15
CA PRO A 78 -22.49 7.18 3.82
C PRO A 78 -23.24 8.30 3.11
N GLU A 79 -23.92 9.18 3.85
CA GLU A 79 -24.61 10.35 3.29
C GLU A 79 -23.60 11.30 2.65
N LYS A 80 -22.57 11.69 3.39
CA LYS A 80 -21.51 12.58 2.89
C LYS A 80 -20.72 11.96 1.75
N ALA A 81 -20.44 10.66 1.81
CA ALA A 81 -19.81 9.92 0.72
C ALA A 81 -20.63 9.96 -0.57
N CYS A 82 -21.93 9.66 -0.46
CA CYS A 82 -22.85 9.69 -1.59
C CYS A 82 -22.99 11.11 -2.16
N ASP A 83 -23.09 12.13 -1.31
CA ASP A 83 -23.19 13.53 -1.74
C ASP A 83 -21.94 13.98 -2.48
N THR A 84 -20.75 13.62 -1.98
CA THR A 84 -19.46 13.94 -2.61
C THR A 84 -19.36 13.28 -3.99
N ALA A 85 -19.60 11.97 -4.07
CA ALA A 85 -19.52 11.22 -5.33
C ALA A 85 -20.56 11.68 -6.35
N LYS A 86 -21.81 11.93 -5.90
CA LYS A 86 -22.90 12.39 -6.76
C LYS A 86 -22.65 13.80 -7.28
N THR A 87 -22.17 14.71 -6.43
CA THR A 87 -21.85 16.08 -6.84
C THR A 87 -20.77 16.10 -7.91
N ALA A 88 -19.70 15.33 -7.73
CA ALA A 88 -18.63 15.21 -8.72
C ALA A 88 -19.15 14.64 -10.05
N PHE A 89 -19.94 13.57 -9.99
CA PHE A 89 -20.52 12.92 -11.17
C PHE A 89 -21.49 13.86 -11.93
N ASP A 90 -22.42 14.50 -11.23
CA ASP A 90 -23.43 15.39 -11.81
C ASP A 90 -22.78 16.65 -12.42
N ASN A 91 -21.73 17.18 -11.79
CA ASN A 91 -20.99 18.32 -12.32
C ASN A 91 -20.17 17.93 -13.57
N ALA A 92 -19.53 16.77 -13.56
CA ALA A 92 -18.77 16.30 -14.71
C ALA A 92 -19.67 15.95 -15.92
N ILE A 93 -20.86 15.38 -15.70
CA ILE A 93 -21.83 15.13 -16.78
C ILE A 93 -22.22 16.42 -17.50
N LYS A 94 -22.46 17.52 -16.75
CA LYS A 94 -22.89 18.80 -17.34
C LYS A 94 -21.87 19.41 -18.30
N GLU A 95 -20.60 19.06 -18.13
CA GLU A 95 -19.49 19.63 -18.91
C GLU A 95 -18.76 18.57 -19.76
N LEU A 96 -19.28 17.34 -19.83
CA LEU A 96 -18.63 16.21 -20.50
C LEU A 96 -18.37 16.48 -21.99
N ASP A 97 -19.30 17.17 -22.65
CA ASP A 97 -19.20 17.53 -24.07
C ASP A 97 -18.05 18.51 -24.37
N ARG A 98 -17.47 19.15 -23.34
CA ARG A 98 -16.36 20.11 -23.46
C ARG A 98 -15.00 19.49 -23.14
N LEU A 99 -14.95 18.20 -22.84
CA LEU A 99 -13.74 17.51 -22.41
C LEU A 99 -12.79 17.27 -23.59
N PRO A 100 -11.48 17.57 -23.48
CA PRO A 100 -10.50 17.25 -24.51
C PRO A 100 -10.40 15.74 -24.73
N GLU A 101 -10.17 15.32 -25.97
CA GLU A 101 -10.10 13.91 -26.37
C GLU A 101 -9.03 13.12 -25.59
N GLU A 102 -7.92 13.77 -25.24
CA GLU A 102 -6.83 13.18 -24.43
C GLU A 102 -7.30 12.72 -23.04
N ASN A 103 -8.18 13.49 -22.39
CA ASN A 103 -8.67 13.21 -21.05
C ASN A 103 -9.99 12.42 -21.04
N TYR A 104 -10.63 12.26 -22.20
CA TYR A 104 -11.97 11.69 -22.30
C TYR A 104 -12.06 10.27 -21.73
N LYS A 105 -11.09 9.43 -22.09
CA LYS A 105 -11.06 8.02 -21.66
C LYS A 105 -10.89 7.90 -20.14
N ASP A 106 -9.98 8.66 -19.55
CA ASP A 106 -9.66 8.55 -18.12
C ASP A 106 -10.78 9.14 -17.26
N SER A 107 -11.32 10.31 -17.64
CA SER A 107 -12.45 10.92 -16.92
C SER A 107 -13.70 10.03 -16.97
N THR A 108 -14.03 9.45 -18.13
CA THR A 108 -15.21 8.58 -18.25
C THR A 108 -15.06 7.29 -17.44
N LEU A 109 -13.85 6.73 -17.36
CA LEU A 109 -13.57 5.58 -16.49
C LEU A 109 -13.77 5.94 -15.00
N ILE A 110 -13.28 7.09 -14.55
CA ILE A 110 -13.45 7.50 -13.14
C ILE A 110 -14.92 7.81 -12.82
N MET A 111 -15.64 8.45 -13.74
CA MET A 111 -17.09 8.67 -13.61
C MET A 111 -17.86 7.36 -13.52
N GLN A 112 -17.44 6.34 -14.27
CA GLN A 112 -18.00 5.00 -14.17
C GLN A 112 -17.79 4.40 -12.76
N LEU A 113 -16.58 4.52 -12.20
CA LEU A 113 -16.28 4.05 -10.84
C LEU A 113 -17.13 4.78 -9.78
N LEU A 114 -17.29 6.11 -9.90
CA LEU A 114 -18.17 6.89 -9.03
C LEU A 114 -19.61 6.38 -9.07
N ARG A 115 -20.14 6.09 -10.26
CA ARG A 115 -21.49 5.54 -10.45
C ARG A 115 -21.62 4.15 -9.82
N ASP A 116 -20.61 3.31 -9.97
CA ASP A 116 -20.61 1.95 -9.45
C ASP A 116 -20.58 1.96 -7.91
N ASN A 117 -19.75 2.81 -7.29
CA ASN A 117 -19.75 3.04 -5.84
C ASN A 117 -21.12 3.52 -5.33
N LEU A 118 -21.72 4.52 -5.98
CA LEU A 118 -23.06 5.01 -5.63
C LEU A 118 -24.13 3.91 -5.70
N THR A 119 -24.00 2.97 -6.64
CA THR A 119 -24.94 1.85 -6.79
C THR A 119 -24.76 0.84 -5.66
N LEU A 120 -23.50 0.49 -5.36
CA LEU A 120 -23.14 -0.40 -4.27
C LEU A 120 -23.65 0.15 -2.92
N TRP A 121 -23.32 1.39 -2.60
CA TRP A 121 -23.70 2.01 -1.31
C TRP A 121 -25.21 2.15 -1.12
N LYS A 122 -25.97 2.42 -2.20
CA LYS A 122 -27.44 2.42 -2.14
C LYS A 122 -28.02 1.03 -1.86
N SER A 123 -27.42 -0.01 -2.44
CA SER A 123 -27.86 -1.39 -2.20
C SER A 123 -27.57 -1.85 -0.76
N GLU A 124 -26.44 -1.41 -0.18
CA GLU A 124 -26.09 -1.70 1.22
C GLU A 124 -27.02 -0.98 2.21
N LYS A 125 -27.43 0.26 1.91
CA LYS A 125 -28.40 0.97 2.76
C LYS A 125 -29.76 0.28 2.80
N GLN A 126 -30.22 -0.25 1.66
CA GLN A 126 -31.48 -1.00 1.56
C GLN A 126 -31.43 -2.37 2.24
N THR A 127 -30.25 -2.96 2.41
CA THR A 127 -30.09 -4.21 3.17
C THR A 127 -30.08 -3.92 4.67
N ASN A 128 -29.31 -2.92 5.12
CA ASN A 128 -29.23 -2.56 6.54
C ASN A 128 -30.57 -2.09 7.13
N GLU A 129 -31.41 -1.37 6.36
CA GLU A 129 -32.76 -0.95 6.82
C GLU A 129 -33.73 -2.12 7.05
N ASN A 130 -33.44 -3.33 6.52
CA ASN A 130 -34.22 -4.54 6.79
C ASN A 130 -33.68 -5.36 7.97
N ASP A 131 -32.45 -5.09 8.43
CA ASP A 131 -31.73 -5.87 9.44
C ASP A 131 -31.68 -5.17 10.83
N ASP A 132 -32.25 -3.96 10.96
CA ASP A 132 -32.21 -3.13 12.17
C ASP A 132 -33.04 -3.66 13.37
N GLU A 133 -33.57 -4.90 13.34
CA GLU A 133 -34.21 -5.55 14.50
C GLU A 133 -33.30 -6.48 15.33
N GLU A 134 -32.06 -6.78 14.90
CA GLU A 134 -31.17 -7.66 15.68
C GLU A 134 -29.77 -7.04 15.88
N GLN A 135 -29.62 -6.22 16.92
CA GLN A 135 -28.31 -5.88 17.48
C GLN A 135 -28.15 -6.43 18.90
N GLN A 136 -27.40 -7.52 19.01
CA GLN A 136 -26.30 -7.74 19.96
C GLN A 136 -25.98 -9.23 20.03
N GLU A 137 -24.89 -9.66 19.40
CA GLU A 137 -23.93 -10.59 20.00
C GLU A 137 -22.73 -10.77 19.08
N VAL A 138 -21.59 -11.07 19.72
CA VAL A 138 -20.31 -11.42 19.11
C VAL A 138 -20.54 -12.46 18.01
N GLU A 139 -20.18 -12.15 16.76
CA GLU A 139 -20.41 -13.05 15.61
C GLU A 139 -19.66 -14.38 15.81
N ASP A 140 -20.35 -15.37 16.38
CA ASP A 140 -20.31 -16.73 15.86
C ASP A 140 -20.69 -16.62 14.38
N ILE A 141 -19.69 -16.56 13.50
CA ILE A 141 -19.90 -16.53 12.05
C ILE A 141 -20.69 -17.80 11.71
N GLU A 142 -21.99 -17.65 11.48
CA GLU A 142 -22.84 -18.75 11.05
C GLU A 142 -22.43 -19.17 9.63
N PHE A 143 -21.56 -20.18 9.50
CA PHE A 143 -21.25 -20.83 8.22
C PHE A 143 -22.46 -21.63 7.66
N SER A 144 -23.68 -21.38 8.16
CA SER A 144 -24.92 -21.97 7.70
C SER A 144 -25.18 -21.62 6.22
N GLN A 145 -24.86 -20.39 5.81
CA GLN A 145 -24.99 -19.88 4.44
C GLN A 145 -23.67 -19.85 3.64
N ALA A 146 -22.61 -20.45 4.16
CA ALA A 146 -21.29 -20.39 3.53
C ALA A 146 -21.21 -21.14 2.19
N CYS A 147 -20.36 -20.66 1.30
CA CYS A 147 -19.95 -21.43 0.12
C CYS A 147 -19.11 -22.63 0.58
N LYS A 148 -19.67 -23.84 0.46
CA LYS A 148 -19.03 -25.10 0.87
C LYS A 148 -18.46 -25.82 -0.34
N LEU A 149 -17.13 -25.98 -0.38
CA LEU A 149 -16.46 -26.74 -1.43
C LEU A 149 -15.56 -27.82 -0.85
N TYR A 150 -15.57 -28.99 -1.50
CA TYR A 150 -14.80 -30.15 -1.11
C TYR A 150 -13.90 -30.59 -2.27
N PHE A 151 -12.59 -30.59 -2.04
CA PHE A 151 -11.59 -31.00 -3.01
C PHE A 151 -10.84 -32.21 -2.48
N CYS A 152 -10.84 -33.30 -3.26
CA CYS A 152 -10.13 -34.52 -2.89
C CYS A 152 -9.38 -35.11 -4.08
N GLY A 153 -8.15 -35.58 -3.85
CA GLY A 153 -7.36 -36.31 -4.86
C GLY A 153 -6.30 -35.45 -5.55
N LYS A 154 -6.22 -35.52 -6.89
CA LYS A 154 -5.25 -34.78 -7.73
C LYS A 154 -5.95 -33.67 -8.52
N VAL A 155 -6.55 -32.73 -7.82
CA VAL A 155 -7.30 -31.63 -8.44
C VAL A 155 -6.50 -30.34 -8.23
N PRO A 156 -5.95 -29.72 -9.29
CA PRO A 156 -5.48 -28.34 -9.18
C PRO A 156 -6.68 -27.41 -9.08
N ALA A 157 -6.60 -26.41 -8.20
CA ALA A 157 -7.66 -25.42 -8.05
C ALA A 157 -7.08 -24.02 -7.85
N GLN A 158 -7.69 -23.05 -8.55
CA GLN A 158 -7.41 -21.64 -8.43
C GLN A 158 -8.74 -20.92 -8.22
N LEU A 159 -8.94 -20.30 -7.06
CA LEU A 159 -10.22 -19.68 -6.68
C LEU A 159 -9.99 -18.28 -6.13
N TYR A 160 -10.95 -17.40 -6.42
CA TYR A 160 -10.96 -16.01 -6.01
C TYR A 160 -12.23 -15.74 -5.21
N PHE A 161 -12.07 -15.22 -4.00
CA PHE A 161 -13.16 -14.86 -3.10
C PHE A 161 -13.08 -13.37 -2.76
N CYS A 162 -14.16 -12.64 -3.03
CA CYS A 162 -14.27 -11.22 -2.70
C CYS A 162 -15.65 -10.88 -2.12
N GLY A 163 -15.73 -9.81 -1.32
CA GLY A 163 -16.97 -9.30 -0.75
C GLY A 163 -17.26 -9.82 0.66
N LYS A 164 -18.55 -10.09 0.96
CA LYS A 164 -19.04 -10.57 2.27
C LYS A 164 -19.57 -12.02 2.20
N VAL A 165 -18.87 -12.91 1.50
CA VAL A 165 -19.32 -14.30 1.31
C VAL A 165 -18.49 -15.23 2.19
N PRO A 166 -19.05 -15.84 3.26
CA PRO A 166 -18.32 -16.81 4.07
C PRO A 166 -17.88 -18.02 3.24
N ALA A 167 -16.62 -18.42 3.36
CA ALA A 167 -16.05 -19.55 2.62
C ALA A 167 -15.67 -20.69 3.58
N LEU A 168 -16.23 -21.87 3.35
CA LEU A 168 -15.89 -23.10 4.10
C LEU A 168 -15.35 -24.15 3.13
N LEU A 169 -14.02 -24.31 3.11
CA LEU A 169 -13.36 -25.16 2.12
C LEU A 169 -12.60 -26.32 2.77
N TYR A 170 -12.75 -27.51 2.19
CA TYR A 170 -12.08 -28.73 2.64
C TYR A 170 -11.19 -29.29 1.52
N PHE A 171 -9.91 -29.52 1.84
CA PHE A 171 -8.91 -30.03 0.90
C PHE A 171 -8.26 -31.30 1.44
N CYS A 172 -8.29 -32.37 0.65
CA CYS A 172 -7.68 -33.64 0.99
C CYS A 172 -6.84 -34.20 -0.18
N GLY A 173 -5.60 -34.63 0.08
CA GLY A 173 -4.78 -35.33 -0.91
C GLY A 173 -3.66 -34.49 -1.54
N LYS A 174 -3.47 -34.60 -2.86
CA LYS A 174 -2.43 -33.87 -3.64
C LYS A 174 -3.10 -32.79 -4.50
N VAL A 175 -3.48 -31.70 -3.86
CA VAL A 175 -4.19 -30.57 -4.48
C VAL A 175 -3.22 -29.38 -4.53
N PRO A 176 -2.56 -29.08 -5.67
CA PRO A 176 -1.88 -27.80 -5.84
C PRO A 176 -2.93 -26.68 -5.82
N LEU A 177 -2.83 -25.77 -4.85
CA LEU A 177 -3.89 -24.81 -4.58
C LEU A 177 -3.35 -23.37 -4.57
N GLN A 178 -4.05 -22.49 -5.28
CA GLN A 178 -3.90 -21.04 -5.21
C GLN A 178 -5.24 -20.40 -4.83
N LEU A 179 -5.34 -19.79 -3.66
CA LEU A 179 -6.55 -19.06 -3.24
C LEU A 179 -6.25 -17.59 -3.00
N TYR A 180 -7.16 -16.74 -3.43
CA TYR A 180 -7.09 -15.30 -3.24
C TYR A 180 -8.34 -14.84 -2.49
N PHE A 181 -8.16 -14.15 -1.37
CA PHE A 181 -9.21 -13.59 -0.52
C PHE A 181 -9.04 -12.08 -0.40
N CYS A 182 -10.10 -11.32 -0.67
CA CYS A 182 -10.10 -9.87 -0.57
C CYS A 182 -11.40 -9.35 0.05
N GLY A 183 -11.31 -8.43 1.01
CA GLY A 183 -12.47 -7.81 1.68
C GLY A 183 -12.87 -8.52 2.97
N LYS A 184 -14.12 -8.34 3.43
CA LYS A 184 -14.64 -8.97 4.66
C LYS A 184 -15.15 -10.38 4.38
N VAL A 185 -14.24 -11.29 4.05
CA VAL A 185 -14.56 -12.70 3.77
C VAL A 185 -14.16 -13.57 4.97
N PRO A 186 -15.08 -13.99 5.85
CA PRO A 186 -14.76 -15.01 6.85
C PRO A 186 -14.40 -16.32 6.14
N ALA A 187 -13.18 -16.83 6.39
CA ALA A 187 -12.69 -18.02 5.73
C ALA A 187 -12.31 -19.09 6.75
N GLN A 188 -12.90 -20.28 6.61
CA GLN A 188 -12.53 -21.47 7.37
C GLN A 188 -12.05 -22.57 6.42
N LEU A 189 -10.77 -22.90 6.51
CA LEU A 189 -10.08 -23.77 5.56
C LEU A 189 -9.47 -24.98 6.27
N TYR A 190 -9.76 -26.16 5.76
CA TYR A 190 -9.24 -27.42 6.28
C TYR A 190 -8.34 -28.11 5.25
N PHE A 191 -7.08 -28.33 5.61
CA PHE A 191 -6.07 -28.95 4.75
C PHE A 191 -5.58 -30.26 5.35
N TYR A 192 -5.76 -31.36 4.61
CA TYR A 192 -5.31 -32.69 4.99
C TYR A 192 -4.47 -33.34 3.88
N GLY A 193 -3.21 -33.68 4.16
CA GLY A 193 -2.35 -34.43 3.23
C GLY A 193 -1.21 -33.62 2.63
N LYS A 194 -0.87 -33.86 1.35
CA LYS A 194 0.22 -33.17 0.64
C LYS A 194 -0.37 -32.11 -0.29
N VAL A 195 -0.84 -31.02 0.28
CA VAL A 195 -1.42 -29.88 -0.44
C VAL A 195 -0.34 -28.79 -0.52
N PRO A 196 0.34 -28.57 -1.65
CA PRO A 196 1.14 -27.36 -1.82
C PRO A 196 0.17 -26.18 -1.94
N THR A 197 0.21 -25.27 -0.97
CA THR A 197 -0.79 -24.21 -0.86
C THR A 197 -0.13 -22.84 -0.93
N GLN A 198 -0.60 -22.00 -1.83
CA GLN A 198 -0.34 -20.55 -1.84
C GLN A 198 -1.66 -19.84 -1.52
N LEU A 199 -1.72 -19.13 -0.39
CA LEU A 199 -2.90 -18.35 0.00
C LEU A 199 -2.53 -16.86 0.07
N TYR A 200 -3.37 -16.03 -0.52
CA TYR A 200 -3.26 -14.58 -0.50
C TYR A 200 -4.47 -14.00 0.21
N PHE A 201 -4.23 -13.27 1.30
CA PHE A 201 -5.26 -12.59 2.08
C PHE A 201 -5.04 -11.09 2.05
N CYS A 202 -6.08 -10.33 1.73
CA CYS A 202 -6.08 -8.87 1.72
C CYS A 202 -7.28 -8.33 2.52
N ALA A 203 -7.06 -7.26 3.28
CA ALA A 203 -8.04 -6.58 4.15
C ALA A 203 -8.41 -7.39 5.43
N LYS A 204 -9.48 -6.99 6.14
CA LYS A 204 -9.96 -7.64 7.38
C LYS A 204 -10.65 -8.99 7.08
N VAL A 205 -9.87 -10.02 6.80
CA VAL A 205 -10.33 -11.41 6.64
C VAL A 205 -10.12 -12.18 7.95
N PRO A 206 -11.17 -12.49 8.73
CA PRO A 206 -11.04 -13.46 9.81
C PRO A 206 -10.79 -14.84 9.19
N ALA A 207 -9.57 -15.36 9.36
CA ALA A 207 -9.16 -16.63 8.76
C ALA A 207 -8.88 -17.68 9.84
N LEU A 208 -9.54 -18.83 9.72
CA LEU A 208 -9.31 -19.99 10.57
C LEU A 208 -8.77 -21.13 9.72
N LEU A 209 -7.46 -21.40 9.84
CA LEU A 209 -6.76 -22.36 8.99
C LEU A 209 -6.33 -23.59 9.79
N TYR A 210 -6.78 -24.77 9.37
CA TYR A 210 -6.39 -26.05 9.95
C TYR A 210 -5.49 -26.83 9.00
N PHE A 211 -4.25 -27.08 9.42
CA PHE A 211 -3.26 -27.83 8.64
C PHE A 211 -2.92 -29.15 9.34
N CYS A 212 -3.09 -30.25 8.61
CA CYS A 212 -2.72 -31.58 9.10
C CYS A 212 -1.82 -32.30 8.08
N ALA A 213 -0.72 -32.89 8.56
CA ALA A 213 0.33 -33.58 7.80
C ALA A 213 1.35 -32.66 7.06
N LYS A 214 2.15 -33.21 6.13
CA LYS A 214 3.22 -32.47 5.42
C LYS A 214 2.64 -31.55 4.34
N VAL A 215 2.14 -30.39 4.75
CA VAL A 215 1.64 -29.31 3.88
C VAL A 215 2.72 -28.21 3.80
N PRO A 216 3.42 -28.02 2.68
CA PRO A 216 4.17 -26.79 2.46
C PRO A 216 3.19 -25.65 2.17
N ALA A 217 3.12 -24.67 3.07
CA ALA A 217 2.20 -23.54 2.98
C ALA A 217 2.98 -22.22 2.82
N LEU A 218 2.60 -21.46 1.80
CA LEU A 218 3.05 -20.09 1.55
C LEU A 218 1.86 -19.16 1.77
N LEU A 219 1.95 -18.32 2.78
CA LEU A 219 0.83 -17.45 3.19
C LEU A 219 1.24 -15.99 3.06
N TYR A 220 0.50 -15.24 2.26
CA TYR A 220 0.68 -13.81 2.08
C TYR A 220 -0.48 -13.07 2.73
N PHE A 221 -0.16 -12.18 3.68
CA PHE A 221 -1.12 -11.37 4.40
C PHE A 221 -0.85 -9.89 4.11
N CYS A 222 -1.84 -9.22 3.53
CA CYS A 222 -1.89 -7.78 3.41
C CYS A 222 -2.91 -7.23 4.43
N ALA A 223 -2.52 -6.18 5.18
CA ALA A 223 -3.25 -5.59 6.31
C ALA A 223 -3.33 -6.47 7.59
N LYS A 224 -4.06 -5.99 8.62
CA LYS A 224 -4.34 -6.74 9.86
C LYS A 224 -5.38 -7.83 9.57
N VAL A 225 -4.89 -9.03 9.26
CA VAL A 225 -5.68 -10.25 9.11
C VAL A 225 -5.70 -10.99 10.45
N PRO A 226 -6.80 -11.02 11.22
CA PRO A 226 -6.91 -11.89 12.38
C PRO A 226 -6.98 -13.35 11.89
N ALA A 227 -5.81 -13.99 11.84
CA ALA A 227 -5.65 -15.37 11.40
C ALA A 227 -5.27 -16.27 12.58
N LEU A 228 -6.06 -17.33 12.81
CA LEU A 228 -5.75 -18.35 13.80
C LEU A 228 -5.34 -19.64 13.09
N LEU A 229 -4.10 -20.07 13.34
CA LEU A 229 -3.45 -21.19 12.65
C LEU A 229 -3.35 -22.40 13.57
N TYR A 230 -3.93 -23.53 13.16
CA TYR A 230 -3.81 -24.80 13.86
C TYR A 230 -2.97 -25.77 13.04
N PHE A 231 -1.82 -26.19 13.60
CA PHE A 231 -0.91 -27.13 12.96
C PHE A 231 -0.89 -28.48 13.68
N CYS A 232 -1.06 -29.55 12.91
CA CYS A 232 -0.88 -30.93 13.36
C CYS A 232 0.19 -31.64 12.52
N GLY A 233 1.37 -31.88 13.13
CA GLY A 233 2.51 -32.55 12.50
C GLY A 233 3.63 -31.61 12.04
N LYS A 234 4.55 -32.12 11.20
CA LYS A 234 5.64 -31.32 10.61
C LYS A 234 5.14 -30.55 9.39
N VAL A 235 4.82 -29.28 9.57
CA VAL A 235 4.34 -28.35 8.54
C VAL A 235 5.42 -27.28 8.28
N PRO A 236 6.12 -27.30 7.13
CA PRO A 236 6.94 -26.16 6.72
C PRO A 236 6.01 -25.04 6.23
N ALA A 237 5.85 -23.99 7.02
CA ALA A 237 5.07 -22.80 6.67
C ALA A 237 5.97 -21.57 6.59
N GLN A 238 5.80 -20.77 5.53
CA GLN A 238 6.42 -19.46 5.37
C GLN A 238 5.33 -18.39 5.34
N LEU A 239 5.48 -17.38 6.20
CA LEU A 239 4.51 -16.30 6.42
C LEU A 239 5.11 -14.99 5.89
N TYR A 240 4.37 -14.30 5.03
CA TYR A 240 4.73 -12.97 4.51
C TYR A 240 3.67 -11.97 4.95
N PHE A 241 4.09 -10.93 5.68
CA PHE A 241 3.21 -9.85 6.14
C PHE A 241 3.58 -8.55 5.42
N CYS A 242 2.73 -8.10 4.51
CA CYS A 242 2.83 -6.87 3.72
C CYS A 242 2.48 -5.60 4.57
N GLY A 243 2.33 -5.73 5.88
CA GLY A 243 1.72 -4.68 6.72
C GLY A 243 2.65 -3.56 7.20
N LYS A 244 3.85 -3.88 7.69
CA LYS A 244 4.67 -2.92 8.46
C LYS A 244 5.81 -2.30 7.65
N ILE A 245 6.55 -3.10 6.91
CA ILE A 245 7.68 -2.62 6.09
C ILE A 245 7.16 -1.73 4.96
N ASP A 246 6.12 -2.16 4.24
CA ASP A 246 5.56 -1.40 3.12
C ASP A 246 4.89 -0.10 3.59
N SER A 247 4.27 -0.08 4.78
CA SER A 247 3.62 1.12 5.31
C SER A 247 4.62 2.18 5.79
N GLU A 248 5.72 1.78 6.42
CA GLU A 248 6.78 2.70 6.85
C GLU A 248 7.67 3.14 5.67
N HIS A 249 7.96 2.24 4.73
CA HIS A 249 8.63 2.57 3.47
C HIS A 249 7.82 3.62 2.69
N MET A 250 6.51 3.40 2.55
CA MET A 250 5.60 4.36 1.90
C MET A 250 5.50 5.67 2.70
N GLN A 251 5.57 5.63 4.03
CA GLN A 251 5.62 6.83 4.86
C GLN A 251 6.89 7.65 4.62
N GLY A 252 8.03 6.98 4.50
CA GLY A 252 9.33 7.59 4.19
C GLY A 252 9.29 8.28 2.84
N ASP A 253 8.83 7.58 1.80
CA ASP A 253 8.59 8.16 0.47
C ASP A 253 7.65 9.34 0.52
N TYR A 254 6.59 9.23 1.31
CA TYR A 254 5.60 10.25 1.44
C TYR A 254 6.18 11.56 1.99
N TYR A 255 6.84 11.50 3.14
CA TYR A 255 7.49 12.66 3.73
C TYR A 255 8.64 13.19 2.88
N ARG A 256 9.33 12.33 2.12
CA ARG A 256 10.33 12.75 1.14
C ARG A 256 9.70 13.65 0.08
N TYR A 257 8.55 13.25 -0.49
CA TYR A 257 7.84 14.10 -1.46
C TYR A 257 7.40 15.42 -0.84
N LEU A 258 6.92 15.44 0.41
CA LEU A 258 6.60 16.70 1.09
C LEU A 258 7.83 17.60 1.26
N ALA A 259 8.95 17.03 1.68
CA ALA A 259 10.20 17.75 1.90
C ALA A 259 10.80 18.36 0.62
N GLU A 260 10.43 17.83 -0.55
CA GLU A 260 10.82 18.39 -1.85
C GLU A 260 10.21 19.78 -2.10
N PHE A 261 8.99 20.02 -1.61
CA PHE A 261 8.23 21.25 -1.86
C PHE A 261 8.20 22.22 -0.67
N ALA A 262 8.36 21.70 0.54
CA ALA A 262 8.37 22.47 1.77
C ALA A 262 9.55 23.46 1.82
N VAL A 263 9.38 24.56 2.56
CA VAL A 263 10.40 25.61 2.72
C VAL A 263 10.57 25.99 4.19
N GLY A 264 11.77 26.45 4.56
CA GLY A 264 12.07 26.83 5.94
C GLY A 264 11.92 25.66 6.92
N ASN A 265 11.30 25.91 8.09
CA ASN A 265 11.17 24.93 9.17
C ASN A 265 10.33 23.70 8.76
N GLU A 266 9.28 23.88 7.94
CA GLU A 266 8.44 22.78 7.48
C GLU A 266 9.24 21.75 6.66
N ARG A 267 10.27 22.19 5.92
CA ARG A 267 11.17 21.29 5.18
C ARG A 267 12.02 20.44 6.12
N GLN A 268 12.50 21.02 7.21
CA GLN A 268 13.29 20.30 8.20
C GLN A 268 12.44 19.25 8.91
N GLU A 269 11.27 19.64 9.40
CA GLU A 269 10.34 18.72 10.08
C GLU A 269 9.89 17.57 9.18
N THR A 270 9.55 17.85 7.91
CA THR A 270 9.16 16.81 6.95
C THR A 270 10.34 15.90 6.56
N ALA A 271 11.55 16.44 6.41
CA ALA A 271 12.74 15.63 6.17
C ALA A 271 13.08 14.71 7.36
N GLU A 272 12.93 15.20 8.60
CA GLU A 272 13.13 14.40 9.82
C GLU A 272 12.09 13.26 9.94
N CYS A 273 10.83 13.56 9.63
CA CYS A 273 9.78 12.56 9.56
C CYS A 273 10.09 11.49 8.51
N SER A 274 10.55 11.88 7.31
CA SER A 274 10.97 10.95 6.25
C SER A 274 12.12 10.05 6.70
N LEU A 275 13.15 10.65 7.29
CA LEU A 275 14.32 9.92 7.81
C LEU A 275 13.92 8.89 8.88
N THR A 276 13.05 9.27 9.80
CA THR A 276 12.56 8.39 10.87
C THR A 276 11.79 7.21 10.30
N SER A 277 10.88 7.46 9.35
CA SER A 277 10.12 6.40 8.68
C SER A 277 11.00 5.43 7.90
N TYR A 278 11.98 5.94 7.14
CA TYR A 278 12.93 5.06 6.43
C TYR A 278 13.78 4.22 7.38
N LYS A 279 14.25 4.79 8.50
CA LYS A 279 14.99 4.02 9.52
C LYS A 279 14.15 2.88 10.09
N ASN A 280 12.92 3.17 10.50
CA ASN A 280 12.00 2.14 11.00
C ASN A 280 11.75 1.04 9.95
N ALA A 281 11.58 1.43 8.68
CA ALA A 281 11.39 0.48 7.59
C ALA A 281 12.62 -0.41 7.38
N VAL A 282 13.83 0.14 7.52
CA VAL A 282 15.09 -0.61 7.42
C VAL A 282 15.20 -1.62 8.56
N ASP A 283 14.90 -1.19 9.79
CA ASP A 283 14.93 -2.07 10.97
C ASP A 283 13.93 -3.22 10.82
N ASN A 284 12.71 -2.94 10.36
CA ASN A 284 11.70 -3.97 10.14
C ASN A 284 12.00 -4.87 8.92
N ALA A 285 12.83 -4.42 7.97
CA ALA A 285 13.29 -5.20 6.82
C ALA A 285 14.58 -5.98 7.09
N ALA A 286 15.13 -5.94 8.30
CA ALA A 286 16.39 -6.59 8.65
C ALA A 286 16.38 -8.09 8.31
N ASP A 287 15.28 -8.79 8.63
CA ASP A 287 15.12 -10.23 8.43
C ASP A 287 14.84 -10.66 6.99
N LEU A 288 14.57 -9.70 6.07
CA LEU A 288 14.36 -10.03 4.67
C LEU A 288 15.71 -10.35 3.98
N PRO A 289 15.74 -11.34 3.05
CA PRO A 289 16.92 -11.61 2.23
C PRO A 289 17.42 -10.36 1.51
N ALA A 290 18.73 -10.26 1.25
CA ALA A 290 19.32 -9.09 0.61
C ALA A 290 18.75 -8.87 -0.81
N THR A 291 18.38 -9.96 -1.48
CA THR A 291 17.73 -9.95 -2.79
C THR A 291 16.24 -9.67 -2.74
N HIS A 292 15.62 -9.49 -1.58
CA HIS A 292 14.17 -9.32 -1.51
C HIS A 292 13.73 -7.98 -2.16
N PRO A 293 12.77 -7.96 -3.11
CA PRO A 293 12.38 -6.73 -3.82
C PRO A 293 11.99 -5.57 -2.91
N ILE A 294 11.29 -5.84 -1.80
CA ILE A 294 10.92 -4.80 -0.81
C ILE A 294 12.18 -4.18 -0.16
N LYS A 295 13.16 -5.00 0.24
CA LYS A 295 14.39 -4.52 0.90
C LYS A 295 15.27 -3.73 -0.08
N LEU A 296 15.37 -4.22 -1.32
CA LEU A 296 16.05 -3.52 -2.41
C LEU A 296 15.36 -2.18 -2.76
N GLY A 297 14.03 -2.18 -2.87
CA GLY A 297 13.25 -0.98 -3.15
C GLY A 297 13.38 0.07 -2.05
N LEU A 298 13.37 -0.36 -0.79
CA LEU A 298 13.62 0.49 0.36
C LEU A 298 15.02 1.12 0.31
N ALA A 299 16.07 0.33 0.04
CA ALA A 299 17.42 0.85 -0.09
C ALA A 299 17.55 1.86 -1.25
N LEU A 300 16.89 1.59 -2.38
CA LEU A 300 16.84 2.49 -3.52
C LEU A 300 16.22 3.83 -3.10
N ASN A 301 15.02 3.83 -2.54
CA ASN A 301 14.32 5.06 -2.19
C ASN A 301 15.02 5.82 -1.05
N PHE A 302 15.59 5.11 -0.08
CA PHE A 302 16.33 5.75 1.02
C PHE A 302 17.65 6.36 0.54
N SER A 303 18.34 5.74 -0.41
CA SER A 303 19.54 6.34 -1.02
C SER A 303 19.21 7.62 -1.80
N VAL A 304 18.09 7.62 -2.54
CA VAL A 304 17.58 8.81 -3.23
C VAL A 304 17.22 9.92 -2.24
N PHE A 305 16.58 9.58 -1.12
CA PHE A 305 16.31 10.54 -0.03
C PHE A 305 17.59 11.23 0.47
N TYR A 306 18.65 10.46 0.76
CA TYR A 306 19.93 11.03 1.18
C TYR A 306 20.52 11.95 0.11
N TYR A 307 20.38 11.59 -1.17
CA TYR A 307 20.92 12.39 -2.27
C TYR A 307 20.13 13.69 -2.49
N GLU A 308 18.81 13.59 -2.67
CA GLU A 308 17.96 14.70 -3.13
C GLU A 308 17.50 15.61 -1.99
N ILE A 309 17.16 15.04 -0.82
CA ILE A 309 16.59 15.83 0.28
C ILE A 309 17.67 16.30 1.25
N LEU A 310 18.52 15.39 1.70
CA LEU A 310 19.58 15.69 2.68
C LEU A 310 20.87 16.18 2.02
N ASN A 311 20.97 16.18 0.69
CA ASN A 311 22.13 16.62 -0.08
C ASN A 311 23.44 15.94 0.39
N SER A 312 23.33 14.69 0.81
CA SER A 312 24.41 13.88 1.41
C SER A 312 24.76 12.73 0.47
N ALA A 313 25.46 13.06 -0.61
CA ALA A 313 25.78 12.12 -1.68
C ALA A 313 26.66 10.94 -1.21
N ASP A 314 27.54 11.14 -0.22
CA ASP A 314 28.37 10.05 0.36
C ASP A 314 27.51 8.97 1.03
N ARG A 315 26.54 9.38 1.85
CA ARG A 315 25.59 8.46 2.49
C ARG A 315 24.70 7.77 1.46
N ALA A 316 24.22 8.51 0.45
CA ALA A 316 23.41 7.95 -0.64
C ALA A 316 24.16 6.82 -1.36
N CYS A 317 25.39 7.08 -1.77
CA CYS A 317 26.26 6.09 -2.42
C CYS A 317 26.55 4.90 -1.50
N THR A 318 26.77 5.14 -0.20
CA THR A 318 27.01 4.07 0.77
C THR A 318 25.81 3.14 0.88
N VAL A 319 24.60 3.68 1.09
CA VAL A 319 23.36 2.88 1.19
C VAL A 319 23.10 2.08 -0.08
N ALA A 320 23.19 2.73 -1.26
CA ALA A 320 22.94 2.07 -2.53
C ALA A 320 23.96 0.97 -2.84
N LYS A 321 25.25 1.23 -2.55
CA LYS A 321 26.33 0.27 -2.80
C LYS A 321 26.24 -0.94 -1.88
N THR A 322 26.00 -0.74 -0.58
CA THR A 322 25.84 -1.84 0.38
C THR A 322 24.71 -2.77 -0.05
N ALA A 323 23.53 -2.23 -0.36
CA ALA A 323 22.40 -3.04 -0.80
C ALA A 323 22.68 -3.80 -2.11
N PHE A 324 23.38 -3.17 -3.06
CA PHE A 324 23.75 -3.80 -4.32
C PHE A 324 24.77 -4.94 -4.12
N ASP A 325 25.82 -4.71 -3.32
CA ASP A 325 26.89 -5.68 -3.06
C ASP A 325 26.38 -6.88 -2.24
N GLU A 326 25.47 -6.66 -1.29
CA GLU A 326 24.81 -7.73 -0.52
C GLU A 326 23.89 -8.56 -1.43
N ALA A 327 23.07 -7.93 -2.27
CA ALA A 327 22.18 -8.65 -3.17
C ALA A 327 22.91 -9.48 -4.23
N ILE A 328 24.08 -9.02 -4.70
CA ILE A 328 24.93 -9.81 -5.62
C ILE A 328 25.35 -11.14 -4.99
N GLN A 329 25.65 -11.17 -3.69
CA GLN A 329 26.15 -12.39 -3.02
C GLN A 329 25.09 -13.50 -2.96
N GLU A 330 23.81 -13.14 -2.96
CA GLU A 330 22.69 -14.07 -2.84
C GLU A 330 21.94 -14.29 -4.16
N LEU A 331 22.31 -13.56 -5.23
CA LEU A 331 21.58 -13.50 -6.50
C LEU A 331 21.40 -14.87 -7.18
N ASP A 332 22.44 -15.72 -7.11
CA ASP A 332 22.46 -17.04 -7.75
C ASP A 332 21.47 -18.04 -7.11
N SER A 333 20.90 -17.71 -5.95
CA SER A 333 19.97 -18.56 -5.20
C SER A 333 18.49 -18.27 -5.48
N LEU A 334 18.18 -17.25 -6.30
CA LEU A 334 16.82 -16.82 -6.59
C LEU A 334 16.06 -17.76 -7.54
N ASN A 335 14.75 -17.83 -7.37
CA ASN A 335 13.85 -18.43 -8.36
C ASN A 335 13.58 -17.44 -9.53
N GLU A 336 13.08 -17.96 -10.65
CA GLU A 336 12.92 -17.19 -11.91
C GLU A 336 11.97 -15.98 -11.80
N GLU A 337 10.96 -16.06 -10.94
CA GLU A 337 9.98 -14.98 -10.71
C GLU A 337 10.59 -13.83 -9.89
N SER A 338 11.20 -14.14 -8.75
CA SER A 338 11.86 -13.14 -7.89
C SER A 338 13.12 -12.57 -8.53
N TYR A 339 13.79 -13.32 -9.42
CA TYR A 339 14.98 -12.85 -10.12
C TYR A 339 14.70 -11.61 -10.98
N LYS A 340 13.58 -11.60 -11.71
CA LYS A 340 13.25 -10.50 -12.61
C LYS A 340 13.01 -9.18 -11.86
N ASP A 341 12.25 -9.21 -10.77
CA ASP A 341 11.92 -8.01 -10.00
C ASP A 341 13.15 -7.48 -9.25
N SER A 342 13.94 -8.38 -8.66
CA SER A 342 15.14 -8.01 -7.91
C SER A 342 16.22 -7.41 -8.81
N THR A 343 16.45 -8.01 -10.00
CA THR A 343 17.45 -7.51 -10.96
C THR A 343 17.06 -6.15 -11.55
N LEU A 344 15.77 -5.87 -11.72
CA LEU A 344 15.30 -4.55 -12.15
C LEU A 344 15.65 -3.47 -11.13
N ILE A 345 15.43 -3.73 -9.84
CA ILE A 345 15.74 -2.75 -8.78
C ILE A 345 17.25 -2.59 -8.60
N MET A 346 18.01 -3.68 -8.65
CA MET A 346 19.48 -3.64 -8.63
C MET A 346 20.06 -2.84 -9.81
N GLN A 347 19.42 -2.93 -10.98
CA GLN A 347 19.80 -2.12 -12.14
C GLN A 347 19.62 -0.62 -11.85
N LEU A 348 18.50 -0.22 -11.24
CA LEU A 348 18.26 1.18 -10.85
C LEU A 348 19.27 1.67 -9.80
N LEU A 349 19.61 0.84 -8.81
CA LEU A 349 20.66 1.15 -7.83
C LEU A 349 22.01 1.41 -8.50
N ARG A 350 22.40 0.56 -9.47
CA ARG A 350 23.65 0.72 -10.24
C ARG A 350 23.65 2.00 -11.07
N ASP A 351 22.51 2.31 -11.70
CA ASP A 351 22.37 3.48 -12.55
C ASP A 351 22.49 4.76 -11.71
N ASN A 352 21.85 4.80 -10.53
CA ASN A 352 22.00 5.88 -9.55
C ASN A 352 23.45 6.04 -9.07
N LEU A 353 24.12 4.94 -8.69
CA LEU A 353 25.53 4.98 -8.27
C LEU A 353 26.44 5.55 -9.37
N THR A 354 26.19 5.18 -10.63
CA THR A 354 26.96 5.69 -11.77
C THR A 354 26.76 7.19 -11.95
N LEU A 355 25.52 7.68 -11.82
CA LEU A 355 25.20 9.10 -11.92
C LEU A 355 25.84 9.91 -10.78
N TRP A 356 25.67 9.46 -9.53
CA TRP A 356 26.14 10.21 -8.36
C TRP A 356 27.66 10.23 -8.23
N THR A 357 28.34 9.15 -8.60
CA THR A 357 29.82 9.12 -8.62
C THR A 357 30.40 10.01 -9.71
N ALA A 358 29.71 10.14 -10.86
CA ALA A 358 30.07 11.10 -11.90
C ALA A 358 29.89 12.55 -11.40
N ASP A 359 28.77 12.86 -10.75
CA ASP A 359 28.50 14.21 -10.21
C ASP A 359 29.56 14.64 -9.16
N MET A 360 29.99 13.72 -8.30
CA MET A 360 31.08 13.99 -7.33
C MET A 360 32.41 14.31 -8.02
N SER A 361 32.76 13.57 -9.08
CA SER A 361 33.99 13.80 -9.84
C SER A 361 34.04 15.15 -10.57
N VAL A 362 32.87 15.75 -10.83
CA VAL A 362 32.75 17.10 -11.41
C VAL A 362 32.82 18.18 -10.34
N LYS A 363 32.23 17.95 -9.15
CA LYS A 363 32.23 18.93 -8.04
C LYS A 363 33.62 19.16 -7.44
N ASP A 364 34.47 18.14 -7.37
CA ASP A 364 35.87 18.26 -6.94
C ASP A 364 36.74 19.10 -7.91
N GLY A 365 36.24 19.38 -9.13
CA GLY A 365 36.93 20.20 -10.12
C GLY A 365 36.70 21.71 -10.00
N ASP A 366 35.70 22.17 -9.24
CA ASP A 366 35.17 23.55 -9.31
C ASP A 366 34.92 24.23 -7.94
N GLU A 367 35.48 23.75 -6.83
CA GLU A 367 35.34 24.46 -5.54
C GLU A 367 36.33 25.63 -5.37
N GLN A 368 35.89 26.83 -5.80
CA GLN A 368 36.18 28.06 -5.05
C GLN A 368 34.89 28.81 -4.68
N VAL A 369 34.65 28.86 -3.35
CA VAL A 369 33.85 29.83 -2.58
C VAL A 369 32.32 29.68 -2.62
N GLY A 370 31.76 29.19 -1.50
CA GLY A 370 30.33 29.36 -1.17
C GLY A 370 29.85 28.54 0.03
N GLN A 371 30.05 29.06 1.24
CA GLN A 371 29.49 28.69 2.56
C GLN A 371 28.63 27.40 2.68
N ARG A 372 29.21 26.39 3.35
CA ARG A 372 28.51 25.24 3.96
C ARG A 372 27.55 25.72 5.07
N PRO A 373 26.27 25.28 5.08
CA PRO A 373 25.44 25.30 6.28
C PRO A 373 25.95 24.25 7.27
N GLU A 374 25.86 24.57 8.57
CA GLU A 374 26.39 23.80 9.69
C GLU A 374 25.77 22.39 9.79
N ASP A 375 26.64 21.42 10.07
CA ASP A 375 26.33 20.00 10.28
C ASP A 375 25.33 19.82 11.43
N ILE A 376 24.28 19.03 11.20
CA ILE A 376 23.47 18.46 12.28
C ILE A 376 24.25 17.27 12.84
N ASP A 377 25.00 17.53 13.91
CA ASP A 377 25.59 16.49 14.76
C ASP A 377 24.49 15.69 15.45
N CYS A 378 24.41 14.40 15.11
CA CYS A 378 23.66 13.40 15.87
C CYS A 378 24.58 12.21 16.15
N GLU A 379 25.64 12.45 16.91
CA GLU A 379 26.27 11.44 17.75
C GLU A 379 25.54 11.43 19.11
N GLN A 380 24.87 10.33 19.47
CA GLN A 380 24.85 9.69 20.79
C GLN A 380 24.38 8.24 20.55
N GLU A 381 25.32 7.32 20.36
CA GLU A 381 25.95 6.46 21.38
C GLU A 381 25.17 5.15 21.61
N GLU A 382 25.67 4.10 20.95
CA GLU A 382 25.57 2.72 21.44
C GLU A 382 26.27 2.61 22.80
N SER A 383 25.57 2.07 23.79
CA SER A 383 26.18 1.19 24.81
C SER A 383 25.20 0.14 25.29
#